data_AF-A0A7C1QBY9-F1
#
_entry.id   AF-A0A7C1QBY9-F1
#
_cell.length_a   1.000
_cell.length_b   1.000
_cell.length_c   1.000
_cell.angle_alpha   90.00
_cell.angle_beta   90.00
_cell.angle_gamma   90.00
#
_symmetry.space_group_name_H-M   'P 1'
#
loop_
_entity.id
_entity.type
_entity.pdbx_description
1 polymer ?
#
loop_
_entity_poly.entity_id
_entity_poly.type
_entity_poly.pdbx_seq_one_letter_code
_entity_poly.pdbx_strand_id
1 'polypeptide(L)' 'MEESRGAKLHEAMEKILIKSDVSLSTTEIADEINASGLYRRKDGLPVPSSQILARAINYTSRFNIVEEIISLKNHL' A
#
# COMPACT_ATOMS: atom_id res chain seq x y z
N MET A 1 -0.58 -26.90 1.47
CA MET A 1 -1.55 -26.10 2.25
C MET A 1 -1.18 -24.64 2.04
N GLU A 2 -1.84 -23.94 1.13
CA GLU A 2 -1.71 -22.49 1.01
C GLU A 2 -3.00 -21.90 1.61
N GLU A 3 -2.87 -21.42 2.85
CA GLU A 3 -3.97 -20.86 3.63
C GLU A 3 -4.64 -19.71 2.87
N SER A 4 -5.97 -19.72 2.90
CA SER A 4 -6.83 -18.57 2.62
C SER A 4 -6.44 -17.38 3.51
N ARG A 5 -5.49 -16.55 3.05
CA ARG A 5 -5.07 -15.31 3.73
C ARG A 5 -5.73 -14.14 3.01
N GLY A 6 -6.61 -13.43 3.72
CA GLY A 6 -7.14 -12.15 3.23
C GLY A 6 -6.01 -11.21 2.79
N ALA A 7 -6.28 -10.39 1.78
CA ALA A 7 -5.30 -9.49 1.18
C ALA A 7 -4.55 -8.68 2.25
N LYS A 8 -3.21 -8.61 2.16
CA LYS A 8 -2.40 -7.80 3.08
C LYS A 8 -2.27 -6.38 2.55
N LEU A 9 -2.20 -5.41 3.45
CA LEU A 9 -2.08 -4.00 3.08
C LEU A 9 -0.88 -3.71 2.17
N HIS A 10 0.29 -4.31 2.43
CA HIS A 10 1.47 -4.07 1.58
C HIS A 10 1.29 -4.66 0.17
N GLU A 11 0.55 -5.75 -0.01
CA GLU A 11 0.26 -6.32 -1.33
C GLU A 11 -0.69 -5.40 -2.11
N ALA A 12 -1.65 -4.78 -1.43
CA ALA A 12 -2.52 -3.77 -2.02
C ALA A 12 -1.74 -2.51 -2.43
N MET A 13 -0.83 -2.03 -1.58
CA MET A 13 0.05 -0.90 -1.90
C MET A 13 0.89 -1.16 -3.17
N GLU A 14 1.49 -2.35 -3.29
CA GLU A 14 2.25 -2.71 -4.49
C GLU A 14 1.40 -2.73 -5.74
N LYS A 15 0.20 -3.31 -5.68
CA LYS A 15 -0.71 -3.32 -6.83
C LYS A 15 -1.06 -1.91 -7.30
N ILE A 16 -1.28 -0.98 -6.38
CA ILE A 16 -1.53 0.43 -6.72
C ILE A 16 -0.29 1.05 -7.39
N LEU A 17 0.89 0.90 -6.79
CA LEU A 17 2.13 1.48 -7.34
C LEU A 17 2.50 0.89 -8.72
N ILE A 18 2.31 -0.42 -8.91
CA ILE A 18 2.50 -1.08 -10.22
C ILE A 18 1.50 -0.55 -11.25
N LYS A 19 0.23 -0.39 -10.87
CA LYS A 19 -0.82 0.08 -11.77
C LYS A 19 -0.62 1.54 -12.18
N SER A 20 -0.16 2.38 -11.26
CA SER A 20 0.01 3.81 -11.50
C SER A 20 1.29 4.16 -12.25
N ASP A 21 2.28 3.25 -12.27
CA ASP A 21 3.60 3.44 -12.93
C ASP A 21 4.36 4.69 -12.46
N VAL A 22 3.94 5.27 -11.32
CA VAL A 22 4.52 6.46 -10.71
C VAL A 22 4.58 6.29 -9.19
N SER A 23 5.44 7.09 -8.57
CA SER A 23 5.48 7.20 -7.11
C SER A 23 4.27 7.99 -6.62
N LEU A 24 3.67 7.57 -5.52
CA LEU A 24 2.44 8.18 -4.99
C LEU A 24 2.61 8.58 -3.54
N SER A 25 1.89 9.61 -3.12
CA SER A 25 1.79 9.97 -1.71
C SER A 25 1.03 8.91 -0.90
N THR A 26 1.26 8.92 0.42
CA THR A 26 0.52 8.06 1.35
C THR A 26 -1.00 8.25 1.28
N THR A 27 -1.46 9.47 0.98
CA THR A 27 -2.88 9.79 0.80
C THR A 27 -3.44 9.21 -0.49
N GLU A 28 -2.76 9.40 -1.61
CA GLU A 28 -3.19 8.84 -2.90
C GLU A 28 -3.27 7.31 -2.85
N ILE A 29 -2.29 6.66 -2.21
CA ILE A 29 -2.32 5.21 -2.03
C ILE A 29 -3.49 4.78 -1.16
N ALA A 30 -3.79 5.52 -0.08
CA ALA A 30 -4.93 5.21 0.78
C ALA A 30 -6.26 5.33 0.02
N ASP A 31 -6.43 6.42 -0.73
CA ASP A 31 -7.64 6.68 -1.52
C ASP A 31 -7.84 5.62 -2.60
N GLU A 32 -6.80 5.27 -3.34
CA GLU A 32 -6.85 4.20 -4.35
C GLU A 32 -7.16 2.83 -3.75
N ILE A 33 -6.59 2.49 -2.58
CA ILE A 33 -6.90 1.23 -1.89
C ILE A 33 -8.36 1.20 -1.43
N ASN A 34 -8.85 2.31 -0.86
CA ASN A 34 -10.21 2.43 -0.36
C ASN A 34 -11.24 2.40 -1.51
N ALA A 35 -10.92 3.03 -2.65
CA ALA A 35 -11.77 3.04 -3.84
C ALA A 35 -11.79 1.69 -4.57
N SER A 36 -10.65 1.01 -4.66
CA SER A 36 -10.52 -0.27 -5.37
C SER A 36 -10.98 -1.48 -4.57
N GLY A 37 -11.09 -1.37 -3.24
CA GLY A 37 -11.42 -2.49 -2.36
C GLY A 37 -10.32 -3.55 -2.27
N LEU A 38 -9.10 -3.26 -2.73
CA LEU A 38 -7.97 -4.20 -2.73
C LEU A 38 -7.55 -4.66 -1.32
N TYR A 39 -7.89 -3.87 -0.32
CA TYR A 39 -7.70 -4.22 1.09
C TYR A 39 -8.85 -3.64 1.90
N ARG A 40 -9.30 -4.40 2.89
CA ARG A 40 -10.31 -3.97 3.86
C ARG A 40 -9.78 -4.14 5.26
N ARG A 41 -9.86 -3.09 6.08
CA ARG A 41 -9.54 -3.19 7.51
C ARG A 41 -10.53 -4.13 8.20
N LYS A 42 -10.08 -4.77 9.28
CA LYS A 42 -10.92 -5.69 10.08
C LYS A 42 -12.14 -5.00 10.68
N ASP A 43 -12.02 -3.73 11.05
CA ASP A 43 -13.11 -2.90 11.57
C ASP A 43 -14.02 -2.33 10.47
N GLY A 44 -13.74 -2.63 9.19
CA GLY A 44 -14.53 -2.18 8.05
C GLY A 44 -14.36 -0.71 7.70
N LEU A 45 -13.52 0.04 8.41
CA LEU A 45 -13.25 1.44 8.11
C LEU A 45 -12.27 1.60 6.94
N PRO A 46 -12.23 2.78 6.30
CA PRO A 46 -11.21 3.11 5.30
C PRO A 46 -9.80 3.07 5.89
N VAL A 47 -8.82 2.68 5.10
CA VAL A 47 -7.39 2.77 5.45
C VAL A 47 -6.98 4.25 5.47
N PRO A 48 -6.40 4.75 6.57
CA PRO A 48 -5.86 6.10 6.61
C PRO A 48 -4.43 6.14 6.04
N SER A 49 -4.02 7.29 5.52
CA SER A 49 -2.66 7.54 5.01
C SER A 49 -1.56 7.22 6.03
N SER A 50 -1.80 7.50 7.31
CA SER A 50 -0.86 7.17 8.39
C SER A 50 -0.58 5.66 8.51
N GLN A 51 -1.56 4.81 8.19
CA GLN A 51 -1.39 3.35 8.18
C GLN A 51 -0.60 2.90 6.94
N ILE A 52 -0.72 3.60 5.81
CA ILE A 52 0.11 3.41 4.62
C ILE A 52 1.57 3.72 4.96
N LEU A 53 1.83 4.89 5.56
CA LEU A 53 3.17 5.29 5.98
C LEU A 53 3.78 4.28 6.96
N ALA A 54 3.05 3.93 8.02
CA ALA A 54 3.50 2.93 8.99
C ALA A 54 3.76 1.57 8.33
N ARG A 55 2.98 1.19 7.32
CA ARG A 55 3.22 -0.05 6.57
C ARG A 55 4.46 0.05 5.70
N ALA A 56 4.69 1.16 5.00
CA ALA A 56 5.88 1.36 4.17
C ALA A 56 7.16 1.32 5.03
N ILE A 57 7.17 2.00 6.18
CA ILE A 57 8.30 2.02 7.12
C ILE A 57 8.63 0.61 7.63
N ASN A 58 7.62 -0.22 7.88
CA ASN A 58 7.84 -1.61 8.32
C ASN A 58 8.32 -2.54 7.18
N TYR A 59 8.24 -2.10 5.92
CA TYR A 59 8.55 -2.89 4.72
C TYR A 59 9.55 -2.15 3.83
N THR A 60 10.62 -1.60 4.42
CA THR A 60 11.69 -0.86 3.70
C THR A 60 12.46 -1.70 2.69
N SER A 61 12.32 -3.02 2.69
CA SER A 61 12.85 -3.88 1.62
C SER A 61 12.02 -3.84 0.34
N ARG A 62 10.75 -3.41 0.41
CA ARG A 62 9.80 -3.35 -0.72
C ARG A 62 9.58 -1.92 -1.19
N PHE A 63 9.58 -0.97 -0.25
CA PHE A 63 9.24 0.43 -0.51
C PHE A 63 10.41 1.37 -0.22
N ASN A 64 10.53 2.39 -1.06
CA ASN A 64 11.27 3.62 -0.79
C ASN A 64 10.31 4.70 -0.31
N ILE A 65 10.78 5.58 0.56
CA ILE A 65 9.99 6.69 1.12
C ILE A 65 10.85 7.95 1.06
N VAL A 66 10.34 8.99 0.40
CA VAL A 66 10.99 10.31 0.30
C VAL A 66 9.93 11.38 0.55
N GLU A 67 10.06 12.13 1.64
CA GLU A 67 9.16 13.27 1.96
C GLU A 67 7.64 12.96 1.86
N GLU A 68 7.23 11.74 2.23
CA GLU A 68 5.85 11.21 2.15
C GLU A 68 5.41 10.59 0.80
N ILE A 69 6.30 10.56 -0.19
CA ILE A 69 6.12 9.84 -1.46
C ILE A 69 6.68 8.43 -1.33
N ILE A 70 5.90 7.44 -1.77
CA ILE A 70 6.25 6.02 -1.75
C ILE A 70 6.47 5.50 -3.17
N SER A 71 7.54 4.74 -3.35
CA SER A 71 7.86 4.03 -4.60
C SER A 71 8.35 2.61 -4.34
N LEU A 72 8.37 1.77 -5.37
CA LEU A 72 8.84 0.38 -5.28
C LEU A 72 10.37 0.32 -5.39
N LYS A 73 11.02 -0.52 -4.57
CA LYS A 73 12.49 -0.65 -4.55
C LYS A 73 13.09 -1.39 -5.75
N ASN A 74 12.36 -2.31 -6.36
CA ASN A 74 12.89 -3.29 -7.32
C ASN A 74 12.07 -3.41 -8.61
N HIS A 75 11.32 -2.38 -9.00
CA HIS A 75 10.63 -2.30 -10.29
C HIS A 75 11.38 -1.34 -11.24
N LEU A 76 12.63 -1.69 -11.57
CA LEU A 76 13.44 -1.11 -12.66
C LEU A 76 14.05 -2.25 -13.47
#